data_AF-A0A7I5E8K7-F1
#
_entry.id   AF-A0A7I5E8K7-F1
#
_cell.length_a   1.000
_cell.length_b   1.000
_cell.length_c   1.000
_cell.angle_alpha   90.00
_cell.angle_beta   90.00
_cell.angle_gamma   90.00
#
_symmetry.space_group_name_H-M   'P 1'
#
loop_
_entity.id
_entity.type
_entity.pdbx_description
1 polymer ?
#
loop_
_entity_poly.entity_id
_entity_poly.type
_entity_poly.pdbx_seq_one_letter_code
_entity_poly.pdbx_strand_id
1 'polypeptide(L)'
;MRGFKAFLITIKAFDVIVMVTVTLIVYLIESVALYPFSVFSVIEVMAFAVAIVHTRRPSLGVVLIYVSLEIGKALAAMTMAIVTVLYDRDKDCAVSECSTFNFSPVERFRFFWFLTSKAALGMFLCLVAMAHSPQLRDYNAEDDTVPLNF
;
A
#
# COMPACT_ATOMS: atom_id res chain seq x y z
N MET A 1 -15.26 -15.30 -11.71
CA MET A 1 -15.27 -14.18 -10.72
C MET A 1 -15.19 -14.60 -9.25
N ARG A 2 -15.79 -15.73 -8.79
CA ARG A 2 -15.71 -16.13 -7.36
C ARG A 2 -14.28 -16.37 -6.87
N GLY A 3 -13.43 -17.01 -7.67
CA GLY A 3 -12.01 -17.25 -7.34
C GLY A 3 -11.22 -15.95 -7.15
N PHE A 4 -11.41 -14.97 -8.05
CA PHE A 4 -10.74 -13.66 -7.95
C PHE A 4 -11.15 -12.87 -6.69
N LYS A 5 -12.44 -12.88 -6.35
CA LYS A 5 -12.93 -12.25 -5.12
C LYS A 5 -12.33 -12.88 -3.86
N ALA A 6 -12.25 -14.21 -3.81
CA ALA A 6 -11.63 -14.93 -2.70
C ALA A 6 -10.13 -14.63 -2.61
N PHE A 7 -9.41 -14.64 -3.74
CA PHE A 7 -8.00 -14.28 -3.81
C PHE A 7 -7.73 -12.88 -3.25
N LEU A 8 -8.53 -11.88 -3.66
CA LEU A 8 -8.34 -10.49 -3.23
C LEU A 8 -8.58 -10.33 -1.71
N ILE A 9 -9.60 -10.99 -1.14
CA ILE A 9 -9.83 -10.97 0.31
C ILE A 9 -8.67 -11.64 1.04
N THR A 10 -8.25 -12.83 0.61
CA THR A 10 -7.18 -13.58 1.27
C THR A 10 -5.88 -12.81 1.29
N ILE A 11 -5.48 -12.22 0.16
CA ILE A 11 -4.20 -11.50 0.10
C ILE A 11 -4.22 -10.21 0.90
N LYS A 12 -5.37 -9.51 0.96
CA LYS A 12 -5.52 -8.31 1.80
C LYS A 12 -5.60 -8.64 3.28
N ALA A 13 -6.27 -9.72 3.65
CA ALA A 13 -6.27 -10.20 5.03
C ALA A 13 -4.85 -10.56 5.49
N PHE A 14 -4.08 -11.23 4.62
CA PHE A 14 -2.68 -11.52 4.89
C PHE A 14 -1.84 -10.24 5.07
N ASP A 15 -2.00 -9.25 4.20
CA ASP A 15 -1.28 -7.98 4.28
C ASP A 15 -1.61 -7.21 5.58
N VAL A 16 -2.88 -7.20 6.00
CA VAL A 16 -3.29 -6.64 7.30
C VAL A 16 -2.63 -7.38 8.46
N ILE A 17 -2.64 -8.72 8.45
CA ILE A 17 -2.02 -9.53 9.51
C ILE A 17 -0.52 -9.23 9.59
N VAL A 18 0.17 -9.16 8.45
CA VAL A 18 1.60 -8.82 8.40
C VAL A 18 1.84 -7.43 8.98
N MET A 19 1.05 -6.42 8.58
CA MET A 19 1.23 -5.05 9.09
C MET A 19 0.96 -4.92 10.59
N VAL A 20 -0.09 -5.56 11.10
CA VAL A 20 -0.38 -5.58 12.54
C VAL A 20 0.74 -6.28 13.30
N THR A 21 1.24 -7.40 12.78
CA THR A 21 2.34 -8.15 13.38
C THR A 21 3.63 -7.32 13.41
N VAL A 22 4.00 -6.69 12.29
CA VAL A 22 5.18 -5.81 12.22
C VAL A 22 5.03 -4.63 13.17
N THR A 23 3.85 -4.01 13.24
CA THR A 23 3.59 -2.90 14.16
C THR A 23 3.75 -3.35 15.62
N LEU A 24 3.26 -4.54 15.97
CA LEU A 24 3.41 -5.11 17.31
C LEU A 24 4.87 -5.43 17.64
N ILE A 25 5.64 -5.97 16.68
CA ILE A 25 7.08 -6.19 16.87
C ILE A 25 7.80 -4.86 17.11
N VAL A 26 7.53 -3.85 16.29
CA VAL A 26 8.13 -2.51 16.38
C VAL A 26 7.76 -1.82 17.70
N TYR A 27 6.55 -2.05 18.21
CA TYR A 27 6.12 -1.61 19.54
C TYR A 27 6.94 -2.28 20.65
N LEU A 28 7.14 -3.60 20.59
CA LEU A 28 7.87 -4.37 21.61
C LEU A 28 9.36 -4.01 21.69
N ILE A 29 9.96 -3.54 20.59
CA ILE A 29 11.36 -3.10 20.54
C ILE A 29 11.52 -1.58 20.77
N GLU A 30 10.42 -0.89 21.13
CA GLU A 30 10.39 0.57 21.39
C GLU A 30 11.00 1.41 20.25
N SER A 31 10.86 0.96 19.00
CA SER A 31 11.49 1.63 17.86
C SER A 31 10.65 2.82 17.38
N VAL A 32 11.34 3.89 16.95
CA VAL A 32 10.72 5.12 16.43
C VAL A 32 9.90 4.86 15.15
N ALA A 33 10.13 3.71 14.49
CA ALA A 33 9.33 3.21 13.38
C ALA A 33 7.85 2.96 13.73
N LEU A 34 7.47 2.96 15.01
CA LEU A 34 6.09 2.69 15.46
C LEU A 34 5.08 3.63 14.79
N TYR A 35 5.39 4.92 14.73
CA TYR A 35 4.49 5.94 14.17
C TYR A 35 4.16 5.66 12.70
N PRO A 36 5.13 5.53 11.77
CA PRO A 36 4.81 5.23 10.38
C PRO A 36 4.13 3.86 10.21
N PHE A 37 4.55 2.82 10.93
CA PHE A 37 3.91 1.51 10.83
C PHE A 37 2.46 1.50 11.35
N SER A 38 2.16 2.26 12.40
CA SER A 38 0.79 2.39 12.91
C SER A 38 -0.13 3.06 11.89
N VAL A 39 0.33 4.11 11.21
CA VAL A 39 -0.42 4.80 10.14
C VAL A 39 -0.66 3.84 8.97
N PHE A 40 0.37 3.13 8.50
CA PHE A 40 0.21 2.14 7.43
C PHE A 40 -0.72 0.99 7.82
N SER A 41 -0.70 0.54 9.08
CA SER A 41 -1.64 -0.48 9.59
C SER A 41 -3.08 -0.01 9.51
N VAL A 42 -3.39 1.23 9.93
CA VAL A 42 -4.74 1.78 9.81
C VAL A 42 -5.18 1.87 8.35
N ILE A 43 -4.28 2.32 7.45
CA ILE A 43 -4.55 2.37 6.02
C ILE A 43 -4.84 0.98 5.44
N GLU A 44 -4.10 -0.06 5.83
CA GLU A 44 -4.39 -1.42 5.36
C GLU A 44 -5.72 -1.96 5.88
N VAL A 45 -6.10 -1.66 7.13
CA VAL A 45 -7.41 -2.04 7.65
C VAL A 45 -8.53 -1.36 6.85
N MET A 46 -8.37 -0.07 6.50
CA MET A 46 -9.31 0.63 5.63
C MET A 46 -9.36 0.01 4.21
N ALA A 47 -8.20 -0.28 3.61
CA ALA A 47 -8.11 -0.92 2.31
C ALA A 47 -8.77 -2.31 2.31
N PHE A 48 -8.60 -3.08 3.39
CA PHE A 48 -9.26 -4.37 3.57
C PHE A 48 -10.78 -4.24 3.71
N ALA A 49 -11.26 -3.25 4.48
CA ALA A 49 -12.69 -2.97 4.56
C ALA A 49 -13.28 -2.64 3.18
N VAL A 50 -12.60 -1.80 2.40
CA VAL A 50 -12.99 -1.48 1.02
C VAL A 50 -12.95 -2.72 0.11
N ALA A 51 -11.95 -3.60 0.26
CA ALA A 51 -11.89 -4.87 -0.47
C ALA A 51 -13.09 -5.78 -0.16
N ILE A 52 -13.53 -5.85 1.09
CA ILE A 52 -14.75 -6.59 1.48
C ILE A 52 -15.99 -5.95 0.83
N VAL A 53 -16.10 -4.63 0.86
CA VAL A 53 -17.22 -3.91 0.21
C VAL A 53 -17.21 -4.18 -1.30
N HIS A 54 -16.05 -4.08 -1.95
CA HIS A 54 -15.86 -4.34 -3.37
C HIS A 54 -16.32 -5.77 -3.74
N THR A 55 -15.94 -6.77 -2.95
CA THR A 55 -16.31 -8.16 -3.25
C THR A 55 -17.81 -8.44 -3.07
N ARG A 56 -18.48 -7.76 -2.12
CA ARG A 56 -19.92 -7.91 -1.84
C ARG A 56 -20.80 -7.09 -2.79
N ARG A 57 -20.47 -5.82 -3.02
CA ARG A 57 -21.21 -4.89 -3.88
C ARG A 57 -20.26 -4.24 -4.88
N PRO A 58 -19.92 -4.95 -5.95
CA PRO A 58 -18.94 -4.46 -6.90
C PRO A 58 -19.60 -3.38 -7.77
N SER A 59 -19.18 -2.13 -7.57
CA SER A 59 -19.62 -0.95 -8.35
C SER A 59 -18.40 -0.18 -8.82
N LEU A 60 -18.53 0.57 -9.92
CA LEU A 60 -17.44 1.36 -10.48
C LEU A 60 -16.83 2.31 -9.43
N GLY A 61 -17.67 3.02 -8.67
CA GLY A 61 -17.19 3.91 -7.61
C GLY A 61 -16.39 3.21 -6.53
N VAL A 62 -16.80 2.00 -6.10
CA VAL A 62 -16.05 1.23 -5.10
C VAL A 62 -14.70 0.74 -5.66
N VAL A 63 -14.65 0.37 -6.94
CA VAL A 63 -13.38 0.00 -7.60
C VAL A 63 -12.44 1.20 -7.66
N LEU A 64 -12.93 2.38 -8.04
CA LEU A 64 -12.11 3.59 -8.07
C LEU A 64 -11.57 3.94 -6.68
N ILE A 65 -12.41 3.88 -5.63
CA ILE A 65 -11.95 4.12 -4.25
C ILE A 65 -10.86 3.11 -3.85
N TYR A 66 -11.05 1.82 -4.17
CA TYR A 66 -10.05 0.79 -3.90
C TYR A 66 -8.73 1.09 -4.62
N VAL A 67 -8.77 1.40 -5.91
CA VAL A 67 -7.59 1.73 -6.71
C VAL A 67 -6.89 2.99 -6.18
N SER A 68 -7.64 4.05 -5.87
CA SER A 68 -7.07 5.28 -5.30
C SER A 68 -6.40 5.04 -3.95
N LEU A 69 -6.98 4.19 -3.10
CA LEU A 69 -6.36 3.80 -1.82
C LEU A 69 -5.07 3.00 -2.03
N GLU A 70 -5.07 2.04 -2.96
CA GLU A 70 -3.89 1.23 -3.28
C GLU A 70 -2.74 2.05 -3.89
N ILE A 71 -3.06 3.02 -4.75
CA ILE A 71 -2.06 3.95 -5.32
C ILE A 71 -1.58 4.91 -4.23
N GLY A 72 -2.49 5.50 -3.45
CA GLY A 72 -2.16 6.47 -2.40
C GLY A 72 -1.24 5.88 -1.34
N LYS A 73 -1.49 4.64 -0.91
CA LYS A 73 -0.60 3.96 0.05
C LYS A 73 0.77 3.63 -0.55
N ALA A 74 0.82 3.23 -1.82
CA ALA A 74 2.09 2.96 -2.49
C ALA A 74 2.92 4.23 -2.63
N LEU A 75 2.29 5.35 -3.00
CA LEU A 75 2.95 6.66 -3.03
C LEU A 75 3.45 7.07 -1.65
N ALA A 76 2.63 6.95 -0.61
CA ALA A 76 3.06 7.25 0.76
C ALA A 76 4.24 6.38 1.21
N ALA A 77 4.22 5.08 0.91
CA ALA A 77 5.31 4.16 1.20
C ALA A 77 6.60 4.55 0.44
N MET A 78 6.50 4.90 -0.84
CA MET A 78 7.64 5.34 -1.64
C MET A 78 8.19 6.69 -1.17
N THR A 79 7.33 7.66 -0.86
CA THR A 79 7.76 8.95 -0.29
C THR A 79 8.48 8.73 1.03
N MET A 80 7.96 7.88 1.92
CA MET A 80 8.62 7.54 3.17
C MET A 80 9.96 6.82 2.94
N ALA A 81 10.03 5.86 2.03
CA ALA A 81 11.27 5.17 1.67
C ALA A 81 12.33 6.16 1.15
N ILE A 82 11.93 7.08 0.28
CA ILE A 82 12.81 8.12 -0.27
C ILE A 82 13.26 9.08 0.82
N VAL A 83 12.36 9.60 1.66
CA VAL A 83 12.70 10.47 2.80
C VAL A 83 13.66 9.75 3.73
N THR A 84 13.44 8.47 4.00
CA THR A 84 14.36 7.69 4.83
C THR A 84 15.73 7.53 4.20
N VAL A 85 15.94 7.68 2.90
CA VAL A 85 17.29 7.60 2.28
C VAL A 85 17.89 8.98 2.05
N LEU A 86 17.13 9.90 1.45
CA LEU A 86 17.62 11.20 0.99
C LEU A 86 17.83 12.22 2.11
N TYR A 87 17.06 12.14 3.20
CA TYR A 87 17.09 13.22 4.20
C TYR A 87 18.37 13.25 5.03
N ASP A 88 19.10 12.12 5.16
CA ASP A 88 20.35 12.10 5.93
C ASP A 88 21.62 12.33 5.09
N ARG A 89 21.52 12.68 3.79
CA ARG A 89 22.65 13.06 2.91
C ARG A 89 23.97 12.28 3.15
N ASP A 90 23.94 10.95 3.11
CA ASP A 90 25.15 10.11 3.31
C ASP A 90 25.93 10.40 4.61
N LYS A 91 25.35 11.06 5.60
CA LYS A 91 26.02 11.28 6.88
C LYS A 91 26.03 9.97 7.66
N ASP A 92 27.22 9.58 8.13
CA ASP A 92 27.39 8.52 9.11
C ASP A 92 26.67 8.93 10.41
N CYS A 93 25.41 8.50 10.58
CA CYS A 93 24.63 8.67 11.80
C CYS A 93 25.24 7.93 13.02
N ALA A 94 26.39 7.26 12.85
CA ALA A 94 27.22 6.77 13.93
C ALA A 94 28.03 7.88 14.63
N VAL A 95 28.20 9.05 13.99
CA VAL A 95 29.06 10.15 14.47
C VAL A 95 28.29 11.46 14.74
N SER A 96 27.10 11.66 14.16
CA SER A 96 26.24 12.84 14.40
C SER A 96 24.76 12.48 14.55
N GLU A 97 24.06 13.09 15.52
CA GLU A 97 22.62 12.90 15.75
C GLU A 97 21.80 13.21 14.48
N CYS A 98 21.06 12.21 13.99
CA CYS A 98 20.19 12.34 12.83
C CYS A 98 18.78 12.79 13.27
N SER A 99 18.27 13.87 12.65
CA SER A 99 17.15 14.68 13.16
C SER A 99 15.74 14.13 12.86
N THR A 100 15.60 13.16 11.96
CA THR A 100 14.26 12.84 11.41
C THR A 100 13.67 11.58 12.02
N PHE A 101 14.51 10.58 12.30
CA PHE A 101 14.19 9.37 13.07
C PHE A 101 15.52 8.82 13.59
N ASN A 102 15.58 8.47 14.88
CA ASN A 102 16.81 7.92 15.48
C ASN A 102 16.95 6.42 15.12
N PHE A 103 17.02 6.11 13.82
CA PHE A 103 17.20 4.75 13.32
C PHE A 103 18.66 4.33 13.33
N SER A 104 18.93 3.09 13.73
CA SER A 104 20.22 2.48 13.41
C SER A 104 20.37 2.26 11.89
N PRO A 105 21.60 2.23 11.34
CA PRO A 105 21.82 1.98 9.91
C PRO A 105 21.15 0.69 9.39
N VAL A 106 21.10 -0.35 10.24
CA VAL A 106 20.50 -1.64 9.90
C VAL A 106 18.97 -1.55 9.86
N GLU A 107 18.34 -0.87 10.83
CA GLU A 107 16.88 -0.66 10.83
C GLU A 107 16.43 0.15 9.63
N ARG A 108 17.21 1.18 9.27
CA ARG A 108 16.93 2.05 8.12
C ARG A 108 16.94 1.28 6.80
N PHE A 109 17.96 0.44 6.58
CA PHE A 109 18.03 -0.42 5.39
C PHE A 109 16.85 -1.40 5.32
N ARG A 110 16.51 -2.04 6.45
CA ARG A 110 15.35 -2.95 6.54
C ARG A 110 14.03 -2.23 6.28
N PHE A 111 13.85 -1.04 6.85
CA PHE A 111 12.66 -0.22 6.67
C PHE A 111 12.46 0.19 5.22
N PHE A 112 13.54 0.65 4.56
CA PHE A 112 13.53 1.00 3.14
C PHE A 112 13.10 -0.17 2.25
N TRP A 113 13.71 -1.35 2.41
CA TRP A 113 13.39 -2.51 1.59
C TRP A 113 11.98 -3.05 1.88
N PHE A 114 11.54 -2.97 3.13
CA PHE A 114 10.18 -3.34 3.51
C PHE A 114 9.15 -2.47 2.78
N LEU A 115 9.29 -1.14 2.87
CA LEU A 115 8.38 -0.20 2.21
C LEU A 115 8.38 -0.35 0.69
N THR A 116 9.57 -0.49 0.09
CA THR A 116 9.70 -0.64 -1.37
C THR A 116 9.06 -1.94 -1.86
N SER A 117 9.29 -3.06 -1.17
CA SER A 117 8.70 -4.35 -1.54
C SER A 117 7.17 -4.33 -1.37
N LYS A 118 6.68 -3.71 -0.29
CA LYS A 118 5.24 -3.56 -0.04
C LYS A 118 4.58 -2.67 -1.10
N ALA A 119 5.19 -1.55 -1.47
CA ALA A 119 4.71 -0.69 -2.55
C ALA A 119 4.64 -1.43 -3.88
N ALA A 120 5.70 -2.19 -4.23
CA ALA A 120 5.74 -2.97 -5.47
C ALA A 120 4.64 -4.05 -5.51
N LEU A 121 4.51 -4.86 -4.44
CA LEU A 121 3.48 -5.89 -4.35
C LEU A 121 2.06 -5.30 -4.34
N GLY A 122 1.85 -4.21 -3.59
CA GLY A 122 0.57 -3.50 -3.55
C GLY A 122 0.15 -3.00 -4.93
N MET A 123 1.06 -2.33 -5.65
CA MET A 123 0.79 -1.85 -7.01
C MET A 123 0.54 -2.99 -8.00
N PHE A 124 1.31 -4.08 -7.91
CA PHE A 124 1.06 -5.27 -8.72
C PHE A 124 -0.35 -5.84 -8.48
N LEU A 125 -0.75 -6.00 -7.22
CA LEU A 125 -2.10 -6.48 -6.88
C LEU A 125 -3.20 -5.51 -7.30
N CYS A 126 -2.93 -4.21 -7.26
CA CYS A 126 -3.84 -3.19 -7.78
C CYS A 126 -4.05 -3.34 -9.29
N LEU A 127 -2.97 -3.54 -10.07
CA LEU A 127 -3.05 -3.79 -11.51
C LEU A 127 -3.84 -5.07 -11.83
N VAL A 128 -3.57 -6.15 -11.10
CA VAL A 128 -4.34 -7.41 -11.24
C VAL A 128 -5.82 -7.19 -10.93
N ALA A 129 -6.14 -6.38 -9.91
CA ALA A 129 -7.52 -6.06 -9.58
C ALA A 129 -8.25 -5.22 -10.62
N MET A 130 -7.56 -4.27 -11.25
CA MET A 130 -8.11 -3.52 -12.38
C MET A 130 -8.33 -4.42 -13.60
N ALA A 131 -7.35 -5.25 -13.95
CA ALA A 131 -7.44 -6.15 -15.10
C ALA A 131 -8.58 -7.17 -14.99
N HIS A 132 -8.94 -7.58 -13.76
CA HIS A 132 -10.02 -8.51 -13.50
C HIS A 132 -11.34 -7.85 -13.04
N SER A 133 -11.43 -6.51 -13.06
CA SER A 133 -12.67 -5.80 -12.75
C SER A 133 -13.58 -5.73 -13.98
N PRO A 134 -14.76 -6.38 -13.95
CA PRO A 134 -15.72 -6.25 -15.04
C PRO A 134 -16.25 -4.80 -15.15
N GLN A 135 -16.38 -4.07 -14.04
CA GLN A 135 -16.88 -2.69 -14.05
C GLN A 135 -15.99 -1.76 -14.86
N LEU A 136 -14.66 -1.87 -14.72
CA LEU A 136 -13.74 -1.07 -15.54
C LEU A 136 -13.79 -1.47 -17.01
N ARG A 137 -13.89 -2.78 -17.27
CA ARG A 137 -13.97 -3.30 -18.63
C ARG A 137 -15.22 -2.81 -19.36
N ASP A 138 -16.37 -2.86 -18.68
CA ASP A 138 -17.66 -2.45 -19.23
C ASP A 138 -17.68 -0.93 -19.46
N TYR A 139 -17.15 -0.14 -18.52
CA TYR A 139 -16.99 1.32 -18.68
C TYR A 139 -16.11 1.68 -19.88
N ASN A 140 -14.95 1.03 -20.02
CA ASN A 140 -14.05 1.29 -21.15
C ASN A 140 -14.66 0.85 -22.50
N ALA A 141 -15.45 -0.23 -22.50
CA ALA A 141 -16.11 -0.72 -23.71
C ALA A 141 -17.26 0.19 -24.18
N GLU A 142 -17.96 0.87 -23.25
CA GLU A 142 -18.97 1.86 -23.62
C GLU A 142 -18.34 3.09 -24.29
N ASP A 143 -17.19 3.56 -23.81
CA ASP A 143 -16.46 4.72 -24.37
C ASP A 143 -15.99 4.47 -25.82
N ASP A 144 -15.54 3.24 -26.12
CA ASP A 144 -15.13 2.84 -27.48
C ASP A 144 -16.29 2.69 -28.49
N THR A 145 -17.55 2.68 -28.02
CA THR A 145 -18.74 2.53 -28.87
C THR A 145 -19.46 3.83 -29.19
N VAL A 146 -19.03 4.95 -28.61
CA VAL A 146 -19.54 6.28 -28.99
C VAL A 146 -18.76 6.72 -30.25
N PRO A 147 -19.40 6.81 -31.43
CA PRO A 147 -18.71 7.36 -32.59
C PRO A 147 -18.29 8.79 -32.24
N LEU A 148 -16.99 9.07 -32.36
CA LEU A 148 -16.45 10.42 -32.32
C LEU A 148 -17.09 11.22 -33.46
N ASN A 149 -18.19 11.92 -33.16
CA ASN A 149 -18.77 12.91 -34.05
C ASN A 149 -17.82 14.11 -34.08
N PHE A 150 -16.94 14.12 -35.07
CA PHE A 150 -16.27 15.33 -35.57
C PHE A 150 -17.09 15.94 -36.70
#